data_AF-A0A1H0XJE5-F1
#
_entry.id   AF-A0A1H0XJE5-F1
#
_cell.length_a   1.000
_cell.length_b   1.000
_cell.length_c   1.000
_cell.angle_alpha   90.00
_cell.angle_beta   90.00
_cell.angle_gamma   90.00
#
_symmetry.space_group_name_H-M   'P 1'
#
loop_
_entity.id
_entity.type
_entity.pdbx_description
1 polymer ?
#
loop_
_entity_poly.entity_id
_entity_poly.type
_entity_poly.pdbx_seq_one_letter_code
_entity_poly.pdbx_strand_id
1 'polypeptide(L)'
;MLEVLPFISTVCGFILYNKLEWRGLTNKILFSIFWFSLLSQILLGLLSSIIGFKDAFVPLIIFSILQLISIVIIPFRFKFNTLNFFLKGIVVLLYASLFLSIVSLLAY
;
A
#
# COMPACT_ATOMS: atom_id res chain seq x y z
N MET A 1 -16.10 2.02 5.80
CA MET A 1 -15.47 2.42 4.52
C MET A 1 -13.94 2.36 4.57
N LEU A 2 -13.32 2.84 5.66
CA LEU A 2 -11.87 2.77 5.90
C LEU A 2 -11.26 1.36 5.86
N GLU A 3 -12.01 0.30 6.15
CA GLU A 3 -11.53 -1.10 6.10
C GLU A 3 -11.47 -1.69 4.68
N VAL A 4 -12.26 -1.15 3.75
CA VAL A 4 -12.33 -1.66 2.36
C VAL A 4 -11.09 -1.23 1.56
N LEU A 5 -10.54 -0.06 1.86
CA LEU A 5 -9.34 0.49 1.22
C LEU A 5 -8.08 -0.37 1.46
N PRO A 6 -7.71 -0.76 2.70
CA PRO A 6 -6.59 -1.65 2.95
C PRO A 6 -6.84 -3.07 2.41
N PHE A 7 -8.10 -3.52 2.31
CA PHE A 7 -8.46 -4.79 1.66
C PHE A 7 -8.18 -4.76 0.14
N ILE A 8 -8.54 -3.68 -0.54
CA ILE A 8 -8.23 -3.53 -1.98
C ILE A 8 -6.71 -3.45 -2.18
N SER A 9 -6.00 -2.69 -1.34
CA SER A 9 -4.54 -2.57 -1.39
C SER A 9 -3.82 -3.90 -1.16
N THR A 10 -4.35 -4.77 -0.28
CA THR A 10 -3.80 -6.12 -0.05
C THR A 10 -3.96 -7.03 -1.26
N VAL A 11 -5.18 -7.10 -1.81
CA VAL A 11 -5.47 -7.96 -2.97
C VAL A 11 -4.64 -7.52 -4.17
N CYS A 12 -4.59 -6.22 -4.45
CA CYS A 12 -3.78 -5.68 -5.54
C CYS A 12 -2.28 -5.92 -5.31
N GLY A 13 -1.80 -5.74 -4.08
CA GLY A 13 -0.42 -6.03 -3.69
C GLY A 13 -0.05 -7.50 -3.89
N PHE A 14 -0.91 -8.43 -3.52
CA PHE A 14 -0.72 -9.87 -3.73
C PHE A 14 -0.65 -10.25 -5.21
N ILE A 15 -1.53 -9.69 -6.04
CA ILE A 15 -1.54 -9.99 -7.48
C ILE A 15 -0.26 -9.46 -8.14
N LEU A 16 0.14 -8.23 -7.80
CA LEU A 16 1.39 -7.66 -8.31
C LEU A 16 2.61 -8.42 -7.81
N TYR A 17 2.60 -8.88 -6.57
CA TYR A 17 3.68 -9.72 -6.04
C TYR A 17 3.89 -10.99 -6.86
N ASN A 18 2.81 -11.76 -7.07
CA ASN A 18 2.89 -13.05 -7.73
C ASN A 18 3.20 -12.95 -9.24
N LYS A 19 2.93 -11.80 -9.86
CA LYS A 19 3.08 -11.60 -11.30
C LYS A 19 4.35 -10.85 -11.69
N LEU A 20 5.02 -10.16 -10.77
CA LEU A 20 6.24 -9.40 -11.05
C LEU A 20 7.46 -10.12 -10.49
N GLU A 21 8.51 -10.24 -11.30
CA GLU A 21 9.80 -10.75 -10.83
C GLU A 21 10.59 -9.62 -10.13
N TRP A 22 10.67 -9.69 -8.81
CA TRP A 22 11.41 -8.74 -7.97
C TRP A 22 12.91 -9.07 -7.96
N ARG A 23 13.58 -8.87 -9.10
CA ARG A 23 15.04 -9.06 -9.20
C ARG A 23 15.78 -7.85 -8.60
N GLY A 24 16.81 -8.10 -7.79
CA GLY A 24 17.66 -7.06 -7.17
C GLY A 24 17.32 -6.72 -5.71
N LEU A 25 18.35 -6.40 -4.92
CA LEU A 25 18.25 -6.17 -3.47
C LEU A 25 17.31 -5.01 -3.11
N THR A 26 17.40 -3.88 -3.81
CA THR A 26 16.54 -2.71 -3.60
C THR A 26 15.06 -3.02 -3.78
N ASN A 27 14.71 -3.83 -4.80
CA ASN A 27 13.34 -4.22 -5.07
C ASN A 27 12.77 -5.13 -3.97
N LYS A 28 13.59 -6.06 -3.45
CA LYS A 28 13.21 -6.89 -2.31
C LYS A 28 13.00 -6.07 -1.04
N ILE A 29 13.84 -5.07 -0.79
CA ILE A 29 13.69 -4.18 0.38
C ILE A 29 12.41 -3.34 0.28
N LEU A 30 12.18 -2.68 -0.85
CA LEU A 30 10.97 -1.88 -1.07
C LEU A 30 9.70 -2.72 -0.96
N PHE A 31 9.76 -3.95 -1.48
CA PHE A 31 8.70 -4.92 -1.35
C PHE A 31 8.45 -5.33 0.10
N SER A 32 9.50 -5.62 0.87
CA SER A 32 9.36 -5.90 2.30
C SER A 32 8.77 -4.71 3.06
N ILE A 33 9.17 -3.48 2.70
CA ILE A 33 8.61 -2.24 3.27
C ILE A 33 7.12 -2.12 2.93
N PHE A 34 6.70 -2.44 1.71
CA PHE A 34 5.30 -2.46 1.31
C PHE A 34 4.47 -3.41 2.18
N TRP A 35 4.89 -4.67 2.33
CA TRP A 35 4.14 -5.64 3.14
C TRP A 35 4.17 -5.33 4.62
N PHE A 36 5.31 -4.87 5.13
CA PHE A 36 5.44 -4.48 6.53
C PHE A 36 4.51 -3.32 6.85
N SER A 37 4.55 -2.25 6.05
CA SER A 37 3.67 -1.09 6.24
C SER A 37 2.19 -1.45 6.14
N LEU A 38 1.82 -2.31 5.19
CA LEU A 38 0.46 -2.81 5.04
C LEU A 38 -0.01 -3.60 6.28
N LEU A 39 0.82 -4.54 6.76
CA LEU A 39 0.48 -5.36 7.93
C LEU A 39 0.38 -4.50 9.20
N SER A 40 1.30 -3.55 9.36
CA SER A 40 1.27 -2.60 10.47
C SER A 40 0.00 -1.75 10.45
N GLN A 41 -0.46 -1.28 9.29
CA GLN A 41 -1.72 -0.52 9.18
C GLN A 41 -2.94 -1.36 9.55
N ILE A 42 -2.99 -2.64 9.14
CA ILE A 42 -4.10 -3.53 9.53
C ILE A 42 -4.09 -3.75 11.04
N LEU A 43 -2.93 -4.05 11.62
CA LEU A 43 -2.78 -4.23 13.07
C LEU A 43 -3.17 -2.98 13.84
N LEU A 44 -2.69 -1.81 13.43
CA LEU A 44 -3.02 -0.52 14.06
C LEU A 44 -4.49 -0.16 13.87
N GLY A 45 -5.07 -0.44 12.71
CA GLY A 45 -6.51 -0.26 12.46
C GLY A 45 -7.34 -1.10 13.44
N LEU A 46 -6.99 -2.36 13.65
CA LEU A 46 -7.68 -3.23 14.62
C LEU A 46 -7.44 -2.76 16.06
N LEU A 47 -6.20 -2.41 16.42
CA LEU A 47 -5.82 -1.95 17.75
C LEU A 47 -6.41 -0.57 18.09
N SER A 48 -6.76 0.24 17.09
CA SER A 48 -7.36 1.57 17.30
C SER A 48 -8.70 1.49 18.04
N SER A 49 -9.41 0.35 17.95
CA SER A 49 -10.62 0.08 18.72
C SER A 49 -10.37 -0.08 20.23
N ILE A 50 -9.14 -0.43 20.63
CA ILE A 50 -8.75 -0.74 22.02
C ILE A 50 -7.97 0.42 22.64
N ILE A 51 -6.99 0.97 21.91
CA ILE A 51 -6.05 2.00 22.42
C ILE A 51 -6.63 3.41 22.23
N GLY A 52 -7.62 3.56 21.34
CA GLY A 52 -8.19 4.85 20.97
C GLY A 52 -7.52 5.41 19.71
N PHE A 53 -8.33 6.04 18.85
CA PHE A 53 -7.92 6.47 17.52
C PHE A 53 -6.78 7.51 17.53
N LYS A 54 -6.71 8.36 18.56
CA LYS A 54 -5.71 9.43 18.68
C LYS A 54 -4.27 8.90 18.73
N ASP A 55 -4.03 7.78 19.41
CA ASP A 55 -2.69 7.21 19.56
C ASP A 55 -2.29 6.38 18.33
N ALA A 56 -3.27 5.83 17.60
CA ALA A 56 -3.05 5.08 16.37
C ALA A 56 -2.91 5.97 15.12
N PHE A 57 -3.36 7.23 15.18
CA PHE A 57 -3.45 8.14 14.04
C PHE A 57 -2.11 8.47 13.39
N VAL A 58 -1.15 8.96 14.19
CA VAL A 58 0.19 9.34 13.72
C VAL A 58 0.92 8.15 13.07
N PRO A 59 1.00 6.96 13.70
CA PRO A 59 1.64 5.82 13.05
C PRO A 59 0.89 5.36 11.79
N LEU A 60 -0.45 5.42 11.74
CA LEU A 60 -1.22 5.10 10.52
C LEU A 60 -0.81 5.97 9.32
N ILE A 61 -0.62 7.28 9.53
CA ILE A 61 -0.16 8.20 8.48
C ILE A 61 1.26 7.85 8.02
N ILE A 62 2.18 7.62 8.95
CA ILE A 62 3.58 7.28 8.62
C ILE A 62 3.64 6.00 7.78
N PHE A 63 2.91 4.96 8.18
CA PHE A 63 2.87 3.71 7.43
C PHE A 63 2.19 3.88 6.07
N SER A 64 1.19 4.74 5.95
CA SER A 64 0.53 5.03 4.66
C SER A 64 1.47 5.72 3.68
N ILE A 65 2.30 6.66 4.16
CA ILE A 65 3.32 7.33 3.35
C ILE A 65 4.42 6.35 2.93
N LEU A 66 4.92 5.52 3.85
CA LEU A 66 5.91 4.48 3.54
C LEU A 66 5.41 3.52 2.47
N GLN A 67 4.14 3.12 2.56
CA GLN A 67 3.50 2.27 1.59
C GLN A 67 3.41 2.95 0.21
N LEU A 68 3.07 4.24 0.17
CA LEU A 68 3.04 5.00 -1.08
C LEU A 68 4.43 5.10 -1.72
N ILE A 69 5.47 5.41 -0.94
CA ILE A 69 6.86 5.48 -1.42
C ILE A 69 7.29 4.13 -2.03
N SER A 70 6.94 3.02 -1.39
CA SER A 70 7.29 1.69 -1.89
C SER A 70 6.67 1.36 -3.25
N ILE A 71 5.49 1.91 -3.53
CA ILE A 71 4.72 1.66 -4.75
C ILE A 71 5.08 2.61 -5.89
N VAL A 72 5.43 3.85 -5.58
CA VAL A 72 5.87 4.86 -6.57
C VAL A 72 6.95 4.31 -7.50
N ILE A 73 7.76 3.36 -7.02
CA ILE A 73 8.87 2.78 -7.77
C ILE A 73 8.40 1.77 -8.84
N ILE A 74 7.20 1.19 -8.71
CA ILE A 74 6.64 0.20 -9.64
C ILE A 74 6.56 0.75 -11.09
N PRO A 75 5.94 1.91 -11.39
CA PRO A 75 5.85 2.44 -12.75
C PRO A 75 7.22 2.86 -13.32
N PHE A 76 8.15 3.33 -12.49
CA PHE A 76 9.51 3.69 -12.92
C PHE A 76 10.36 2.47 -13.26
N ARG A 77 10.30 1.40 -12.45
CA ARG A 77 11.16 0.21 -12.62
C ARG A 77 10.60 -0.78 -13.63
N PHE A 78 9.31 -1.07 -13.60
CA PHE A 78 8.70 -2.08 -14.47
C PHE A 78 8.29 -1.53 -15.83
N LYS A 79 8.61 -0.26 -16.13
CA LYS A 79 8.13 0.50 -17.29
C LYS A 79 6.63 0.29 -17.44
N PHE A 80 5.81 1.08 -16.75
CA PHE A 80 4.35 0.90 -16.73
C PHE A 80 3.73 0.49 -18.09
N ASN A 81 4.24 1.03 -19.20
CA ASN A 81 3.81 0.69 -20.56
C ASN A 81 4.01 -0.78 -20.99
N THR A 82 5.00 -1.50 -20.46
CA THR A 82 5.25 -2.92 -20.77
C THR A 82 4.36 -3.88 -19.97
N LEU A 83 3.61 -3.38 -18.99
CA LEU A 83 2.63 -4.20 -18.26
C LEU A 83 1.39 -4.50 -19.12
N ASN A 84 0.84 -5.70 -18.94
CA ASN A 84 -0.45 -6.06 -19.51
C ASN A 84 -1.56 -5.12 -19.01
N PHE A 85 -2.61 -4.92 -19.82
CA PHE A 85 -3.73 -4.03 -19.49
C PHE A 85 -4.33 -4.31 -18.09
N PHE A 86 -4.51 -5.58 -17.74
CA PHE A 86 -5.00 -5.99 -16.42
C PHE A 86 -4.08 -5.55 -15.27
N LEU A 87 -2.76 -5.72 -15.43
CA LEU A 87 -1.79 -5.32 -14.41
C LEU A 87 -1.69 -3.80 -14.28
N LYS A 88 -1.83 -3.06 -15.38
CA LYS A 88 -1.93 -1.59 -15.34
C LYS A 88 -3.14 -1.15 -14.51
N GLY A 89 -4.30 -1.78 -14.72
CA GLY A 89 -5.50 -1.52 -13.93
C GLY A 89 -5.29 -1.77 -12.44
N ILE A 90 -4.64 -2.88 -12.08
CA ILE A 90 -4.32 -3.19 -10.68
C ILE A 90 -3.37 -2.16 -10.05
N VAL A 91 -2.33 -1.75 -10.78
CA VAL A 91 -1.41 -0.70 -10.30
C VAL A 91 -2.16 0.61 -10.07
N VAL A 92 -3.03 1.03 -10.99
CA VAL A 92 -3.84 2.24 -10.84
C VAL A 92 -4.80 2.14 -9.65
N LEU A 93 -5.47 1.00 -9.46
CA LEU A 93 -6.35 0.77 -8.31
C LEU A 93 -5.59 0.84 -6.99
N LEU A 94 -4.40 0.26 -6.93
CA LEU A 94 -3.51 0.30 -5.76
C LEU A 94 -3.05 1.74 -5.44
N TYR A 95 -2.77 2.56 -6.45
CA TYR A 95 -2.48 3.98 -6.24
C TYR A 95 -3.70 4.74 -5.73
N ALA A 96 -4.86 4.53 -6.37
CA ALA A 96 -6.09 5.21 -5.99
C ALA A 96 -6.51 4.84 -4.56
N SER A 97 -6.40 3.58 -4.16
CA SER A 97 -6.74 3.14 -2.80
C SER A 97 -5.83 3.76 -1.75
N LEU A 98 -4.53 3.87 -2.02
CA LEU A 98 -3.58 4.49 -1.09
C LEU A 98 -3.71 6.00 -1.02
N PHE A 99 -3.93 6.65 -2.16
CA PHE A 99 -4.21 8.07 -2.19
C PHE A 99 -5.47 8.40 -1.40
N LEU A 100 -6.56 7.65 -1.62
CA LEU A 100 -7.80 7.79 -0.85
C LEU A 100 -7.61 7.49 0.63
N SER A 101 -6.79 6.49 0.99
CA SER A 101 -6.45 6.21 2.39
C SER A 101 -5.80 7.41 3.07
N ILE A 102 -4.79 8.01 2.44
CA ILE A 102 -4.09 9.18 2.97
C ILE A 102 -5.02 10.39 3.07
N VAL A 103 -5.82 10.66 2.03
CA VAL A 103 -6.80 11.77 2.06
C VAL A 103 -7.82 11.56 3.16
N SER A 104 -8.32 10.32 3.34
CA SER A 104 -9.27 10.01 4.40
C SER A 104 -8.69 10.15 5.80
N LEU A 105 -7.40 9.84 5.98
CA LEU A 105 -6.69 10.06 7.24
C LEU A 105 -6.45 11.55 7.49
N LEU A 106 -6.18 12.36 6.47
CA LEU A 106 -5.99 13.81 6.63
C LEU A 106 -7.30 14.59 6.86
N ALA A 107 -8.44 14.04 6.43
CA ALA A 107 -9.75 14.65 6.59
C ALA A 107 -10.38 14.42 7.98
N TYR A 108 -9.74 13.61 8.82
CA TYR A 108 -10.17 13.28 10.18
C TYR A 108 -9.34 14.04 11.21
#